data_AF-A0AAT9LBK5-F1
#
_entry.id   AF-A0AAT9LBK5-F1
#
_cell.length_a   1.000
_cell.length_b   1.000
_cell.length_c   1.000
_cell.angle_alpha   90.00
_cell.angle_beta   90.00
_cell.angle_gamma   90.00
#
_symmetry.space_group_name_H-M   'P 1'
#
loop_
_entity.id
_entity.type
_entity.pdbx_description
1 polymer ?
#
loop_
_entity_poly.entity_id
_entity_poly.type
_entity_poly.pdbx_seq_one_letter_code
_entity_poly.pdbx_strand_id
1 'polypeptide(L)' 'MHLAGIISAIIVGIYTLSWAFTLFRDGNLAGAFWSFVLAVTSTAVTLYYFYQHGFYP' A
#
# COMPACT_ATOMS: atom_id res chain seq x y z
N MET A 1 -11.33 -16.77 2.05
CA MET A 1 -11.54 -15.37 2.50
C MET A 1 -10.22 -14.61 2.61
N HIS A 2 -9.21 -15.18 3.28
CA HIS A 2 -7.93 -14.50 3.58
C HIS A 2 -7.00 -14.24 2.40
N LEU A 3 -6.91 -15.17 1.43
CA LEU A 3 -6.12 -14.96 0.20
C LEU A 3 -6.62 -13.75 -0.60
N ALA A 4 -7.94 -13.55 -0.65
CA ALA A 4 -8.54 -12.40 -1.32
C ALA A 4 -8.14 -11.08 -0.65
N GLY A 5 -8.06 -11.03 0.69
CA GLY A 5 -7.60 -9.84 1.43
C GLY A 5 -6.14 -9.47 1.15
N ILE A 6 -5.26 -10.48 1.07
CA ILE A 6 -3.85 -10.27 0.71
C ILE A 6 -3.74 -9.78 -0.74
N ILE A 7 -4.46 -10.40 -1.67
CA ILE A 7 -4.48 -9.97 -3.08
C ILE A 7 -5.01 -8.55 -3.21
N SER A 8 -6.11 -8.20 -2.52
CA SER A 8 -6.65 -6.84 -2.50
C SER A 8 -5.64 -5.83 -1.95
N ALA A 9 -4.91 -6.16 -0.88
CA ALA A 9 -3.88 -5.29 -0.31
C ALA A 9 -2.71 -5.06 -1.28
N ILE A 10 -2.25 -6.10 -1.98
CA ILE A 10 -1.21 -6.00 -3.00
C ILE A 10 -1.68 -5.11 -4.16
N ILE A 11 -2.91 -5.31 -4.64
CA ILE A 11 -3.48 -4.50 -5.72
C ILE A 11 -3.53 -3.03 -5.31
N VAL A 12 -4.05 -2.72 -4.12
CA VAL A 12 -4.12 -1.35 -3.59
C VAL A 12 -2.73 -0.73 -3.45
N GLY A 13 -1.74 -1.48 -2.95
CA GLY A 13 -0.35 -1.02 -2.86
C GLY A 13 0.23 -0.64 -4.22
N ILE A 14 0.03 -1.48 -5.24
CA ILE A 14 0.50 -1.22 -6.62
C ILE A 14 -0.14 0.05 -7.18
N TYR A 15 -1.47 0.19 -7.09
CA TYR A 15 -2.16 1.37 -7.61
C TYR A 15 -1.72 2.67 -6.93
N THR A 16 -1.51 2.64 -5.61
CA THR A 16 -1.09 3.82 -4.85
C THR A 16 0.35 4.22 -5.20
N LEU A 17 1.23 3.25 -5.44
CA LEU A 17 2.58 3.49 -5.94
C LEU A 17 2.57 4.04 -7.38
N SER A 18 1.75 3.47 -8.26
CA SER A 18 1.59 4.00 -9.63
C SER A 18 1.12 5.45 -9.64
N TRP A 19 0.16 5.80 -8.77
CA TRP A 19 -0.30 7.18 -8.59
C TRP A 19 0.80 8.11 -8.07
N ALA A 20 1.60 7.65 -7.11
CA ALA A 20 2.75 8.41 -6.61
C ALA A 20 3.76 8.71 -7.74
N PHE A 21 4.02 7.75 -8.64
CA PHE A 21 4.89 7.96 -9.79
C PHE A 21 4.30 8.95 -10.81
N THR A 22 2.99 8.89 -11.07
CA THR A 22 2.31 9.88 -11.92
C THR A 22 2.46 11.29 -11.34
N LEU A 23 2.23 11.46 -10.03
CA LEU A 23 2.40 12.76 -9.36
C LEU A 23 3.85 13.26 -9.37
N PHE A 24 4.82 12.35 -9.26
CA PHE A 24 6.25 12.67 -9.40
C PHE A 24 6.55 13.20 -10.80
N ARG A 25 6.00 12.55 -11.83
CA ARG A 25 6.16 12.95 -13.23
C ARG A 25 5.50 14.31 -13.50
N ASP A 26 4.38 14.60 -12.86
CA ASP A 26 3.66 15.88 -13.00
C ASP A 26 4.29 17.02 -12.19
N GLY A 27 5.38 16.76 -11.46
CA GLY A 27 6.08 17.76 -10.64
C GLY A 27 5.42 18.06 -9.29
N ASN A 28 4.35 17.34 -8.93
CA ASN A 28 3.70 17.45 -7.63
C ASN A 28 4.42 16.59 -6.58
N LEU A 29 5.61 17.05 -6.17
CA LEU A 29 6.49 16.38 -5.22
C LEU A 29 5.80 16.11 -3.87
N ALA A 30 5.01 17.07 -3.36
CA ALA A 30 4.30 16.91 -2.09
C ALA A 30 3.23 15.81 -2.19
N GLY A 31 2.41 15.82 -3.26
CA GLY A 31 1.39 14.80 -3.48
C GLY A 31 1.99 13.41 -3.68
N ALA A 32 3.11 13.33 -4.41
CA ALA A 32 3.81 12.08 -4.64
C ALA A 32 4.39 11.50 -3.34
N PHE A 33 5.00 12.34 -2.50
CA PHE A 33 5.51 11.96 -1.19
C PHE A 33 4.39 11.43 -0.28
N TRP A 34 3.27 12.16 -0.16
CA TRP A 34 2.15 11.70 0.67
C TRP A 34 1.49 10.43 0.15
N SER A 35 1.42 10.26 -1.17
CA SER A 35 0.92 9.02 -1.78
C SER A 35 1.84 7.83 -1.47
N PHE A 36 3.16 8.04 -1.50
CA PHE A 36 4.13 7.02 -1.11
C PHE A 36 4.01 6.64 0.37
N VAL A 37 3.90 7.63 1.26
CA VAL A 37 3.69 7.39 2.70
C VAL A 37 2.42 6.56 2.92
N LEU A 38 1.31 6.93 2.28
CA LEU A 38 0.04 6.19 2.39
C LEU A 38 0.17 4.74 1.90
N ALA A 39 0.87 4.50 0.79
CA ALA A 39 1.11 3.15 0.28
C ALA A 39 1.88 2.28 1.28
N VAL A 40 2.94 2.84 1.87
CA VAL A 40 3.76 2.12 2.86
C VAL A 40 2.99 1.88 4.14
N THR A 41 2.31 2.89 4.69
CA THR A 41 1.56 2.75 5.94
C THR A 41 0.40 1.77 5.82
N SER A 42 -0.39 1.84 4.73
CA SER A 42 -1.51 0.91 4.52
C SER A 42 -1.05 -0.55 4.36
N THR A 43 0.06 -0.77 3.64
CA THR A 43 0.66 -2.10 3.48
C THR A 43 1.19 -2.63 4.82
N ALA A 44 1.89 -1.79 5.59
CA ALA A 44 2.43 -2.17 6.90
C ALA A 44 1.32 -2.49 7.93
N VAL A 45 0.25 -1.69 7.98
CA VAL A 45 -0.91 -1.95 8.85
C VAL A 45 -1.59 -3.26 8.45
N THR A 46 -1.74 -3.51 7.16
CA THR A 46 -2.33 -4.75 6.66
C THR A 46 -1.49 -5.97 7.02
N LEU A 47 -0.17 -5.91 6.82
CA LEU A 47 0.76 -6.97 7.22
C LEU A 47 0.76 -7.19 8.74
N TYR A 48 0.76 -6.12 9.53
CA TYR A 48 0.69 -6.19 10.98
C TYR A 48 -0.62 -6.83 11.46
N TYR A 49 -1.75 -6.49 10.85
CA TYR A 49 -3.03 -7.12 11.12
C TYR A 49 -2.98 -8.63 10.82
N PHE A 50 -2.43 -9.02 9.67
CA PHE A 50 -2.25 -10.44 9.36
C PHE A 50 -1.29 -11.14 10.34
N TYR A 51 -0.23 -10.47 10.80
CA TYR A 51 0.68 -11.02 11.82
C TYR A 51 -0.02 -11.25 13.17
N GLN A 52 -0.76 -10.25 13.67
CA GLN A 52 -1.48 -10.34 14.95
C GLN A 52 -2.60 -11.39 14.92
N HIS A 53 -3.25 -11.59 13.77
CA HIS A 53 -4.33 -12.56 13.61
C HIS A 53 -3.86 -13.97 13.16
N GLY A 54 -2.57 -14.29 13.34
CA GLY A 54 -2.06 -15.67 13.29
C GLY A 54 -1.83 -16.24 11.89
N PHE A 55 -1.53 -15.42 10.88
CA PHE A 55 -1.34 -15.87 9.50
C PHE A 55 0.10 -16.28 9.13
N TYR A 56 1.03 -16.29 10.07
CA TYR A 56 2.36 -16.89 9.90
C TYR A 56 2.52 -18.06 10.88
N PRO A 57 2.92 -19.27 10.42
CA PRO A 57 3.26 -20.38 11.31
C PRO A 57 4.47 -20.07 12.19
#